data_AF-A0A6L9UKE4-F1
#
_entry.id   AF-A0A6L9UKE4-F1
#
_cell.length_a   1.000
_cell.length_b   1.000
_cell.length_c   1.000
_cell.angle_alpha   90.00
_cell.angle_beta   90.00
_cell.angle_gamma   90.00
#
_symmetry.space_group_name_H-M   'P 1'
#
loop_
_entity.id
_entity.type
_entity.pdbx_description
1 polymer ?
#
loop_
_entity_poly.entity_id
_entity_poly.type
_entity_poly.pdbx_seq_one_letter_code
_entity_poly.pdbx_strand_id
1 'polypeptide(L)'
;MTMPDGREVYSRAVRLMTETSLRALAQAGIAAGDVDCFVPHQANARMFDTVAGNLGVSPEKTVRTIEIFGNSSAATIPLSLSIARNSNRLVEGKTLLLTAAGAGMMGGAVVFGL
;
A
#
# COMPACT_ATOMS: atom_id res chain seq x y z
N MET A 1 22.91 -1.57 5.84
CA MET A 1 22.46 -2.93 5.50
C MET A 1 22.68 -3.13 4.01
N THR A 2 23.55 -4.05 3.61
CA THR A 2 23.68 -4.46 2.21
C THR A 2 22.68 -5.58 1.95
N MET A 3 21.84 -5.42 0.92
CA MET A 3 20.92 -6.46 0.45
C MET A 3 21.47 -7.06 -0.84
N PRO A 4 22.02 -8.28 -0.81
CA PRO A 4 22.62 -8.93 -1.99
C PRO A 4 21.64 -9.04 -3.17
N ASP A 5 20.35 -9.21 -2.89
CA ASP A 5 19.32 -9.46 -3.91
C ASP A 5 18.23 -8.37 -3.98
N GLY A 6 18.62 -7.10 -3.74
CA GLY A 6 17.67 -5.99 -3.63
C GLY A 6 16.69 -5.86 -4.81
N ARG A 7 17.14 -6.16 -6.04
CA ARG A 7 16.28 -6.12 -7.24
C ARG A 7 15.24 -7.24 -7.25
N GLU A 8 15.62 -8.44 -6.83
CA GLU A 8 14.69 -9.57 -6.79
C GLU A 8 13.68 -9.39 -5.67
N VAL A 9 14.14 -8.97 -4.48
CA VAL A 9 13.25 -8.64 -3.35
C VAL A 9 12.26 -7.55 -3.75
N TYR A 10 12.72 -6.49 -4.44
CA TYR A 10 11.85 -5.45 -4.98
C TYR A 10 10.78 -6.03 -5.91
N SER A 11 11.19 -6.80 -6.92
CA SER A 11 10.30 -7.31 -7.95
C SER A 11 9.25 -8.26 -7.37
N ARG A 12 9.66 -9.13 -6.43
CA ARG A 12 8.76 -10.04 -5.74
C ARG A 12 7.82 -9.30 -4.79
N ALA A 13 8.28 -8.27 -4.09
CA ALA A 13 7.43 -7.44 -3.22
C ALA A 13 6.35 -6.70 -4.02
N VAL A 14 6.73 -6.04 -5.13
CA VAL A 14 5.78 -5.38 -6.04
C VAL A 14 4.73 -6.38 -6.53
N ARG A 15 5.17 -7.52 -7.06
CA ARG A 15 4.27 -8.57 -7.55
C ARG A 15 3.30 -9.03 -6.47
N LEU A 16 3.79 -9.34 -5.28
CA LEU A 16 2.99 -9.85 -4.17
C LEU A 16 1.96 -8.81 -3.71
N MET A 17 2.35 -7.56 -3.55
CA MET A 17 1.46 -6.46 -3.17
C MET A 17 0.38 -6.23 -4.24
N THR A 18 0.74 -6.25 -5.53
CA THR A 18 -0.22 -6.13 -6.63
C THR A 18 -1.20 -7.31 -6.65
N GLU A 19 -0.72 -8.56 -6.63
CA GLU A 19 -1.58 -9.75 -6.70
C GLU A 19 -2.53 -9.84 -5.50
N THR A 20 -2.03 -9.59 -4.29
CA THR A 20 -2.85 -9.63 -3.08
C THR A 20 -3.89 -8.50 -3.06
N SER A 21 -3.53 -7.30 -3.54
CA SER A 21 -4.47 -6.19 -3.67
C SER A 21 -5.59 -6.50 -4.66
N LEU A 22 -5.28 -7.05 -5.84
CA LEU A 22 -6.30 -7.46 -6.80
C LEU A 22 -7.23 -8.53 -6.23
N ARG A 23 -6.70 -9.50 -5.48
CA ARG A 23 -7.53 -10.51 -4.79
C ARG A 23 -8.45 -9.87 -3.75
N ALA A 24 -7.95 -8.92 -2.94
CA ALA A 24 -8.75 -8.23 -1.94
C ALA A 24 -9.86 -7.38 -2.58
N LEU A 25 -9.56 -6.66 -3.67
CA LEU A 25 -10.54 -5.89 -4.44
C LEU A 25 -11.62 -6.80 -5.05
N ALA A 26 -11.22 -7.93 -5.64
CA ALA A 26 -12.14 -8.91 -6.19
C ALA A 26 -13.04 -9.53 -5.12
N GLN A 27 -12.49 -9.86 -3.94
CA GLN A 27 -13.28 -10.35 -2.80
C GLN A 27 -14.27 -9.31 -2.27
N ALA A 28 -13.90 -8.03 -2.32
CA ALA A 28 -14.77 -6.91 -1.95
C ALA A 28 -15.77 -6.52 -3.05
N GLY A 29 -15.65 -7.05 -4.27
CA GLY A 29 -16.56 -6.76 -5.38
C GLY A 29 -16.43 -5.36 -5.97
N ILE A 30 -15.26 -4.71 -5.84
CA ILE A 30 -15.02 -3.34 -6.29
C ILE A 30 -13.86 -3.26 -7.29
N ALA A 31 -13.84 -2.22 -8.11
CA ALA A 31 -12.71 -1.92 -8.98
C ALA A 31 -11.64 -1.11 -8.23
N ALA A 32 -10.39 -1.17 -8.70
CA ALA A 32 -9.31 -0.35 -8.14
C ALA A 32 -9.59 1.16 -8.27
N GLY A 33 -10.39 1.59 -9.24
CA GLY A 33 -10.83 2.98 -9.40
C GLY A 33 -11.72 3.48 -8.27
N ASP A 34 -12.43 2.57 -7.60
CA ASP A 34 -13.35 2.86 -6.49
C ASP A 34 -12.60 3.02 -5.15
N VAL A 35 -11.31 2.69 -5.10
CA VAL A 35 -10.47 2.97 -3.93
C VAL A 35 -10.34 4.48 -3.77
N ASP A 36 -10.68 5.02 -2.61
CA ASP A 36 -10.54 6.44 -2.28
C ASP A 36 -9.21 6.76 -1.60
N CYS A 37 -8.68 5.81 -0.84
CA CYS A 37 -7.44 5.97 -0.09
C CYS A 37 -6.61 4.68 -0.14
N PHE A 38 -5.42 4.77 -0.73
CA PHE A 38 -4.47 3.67 -0.82
C PHE A 38 -3.33 3.88 0.17
N VAL A 39 -3.16 2.96 1.11
CA VAL A 39 -2.14 3.02 2.16
C VAL A 39 -1.20 1.80 2.06
N PRO A 40 -0.14 1.91 1.25
CA PRO A 40 0.83 0.84 1.08
C PRO A 40 1.88 0.84 2.21
N HIS A 41 2.56 -0.29 2.38
CA HIS A 41 3.80 -0.38 3.15
C HIS A 41 4.83 0.63 2.61
N GLN A 42 5.34 1.47 3.51
CA GLN A 42 6.28 2.56 3.19
C GLN A 42 7.74 2.07 3.15
N ALA A 43 8.03 1.05 2.31
CA ALA A 43 9.38 0.51 2.17
C ALA A 43 10.28 1.39 1.30
N ASN A 44 9.74 1.83 0.17
CA ASN A 44 10.41 2.60 -0.86
C ASN A 44 9.35 3.28 -1.74
N ALA A 45 9.51 4.57 -2.04
CA ALA A 45 8.55 5.31 -2.86
C ALA A 45 8.30 4.67 -4.24
N ARG A 46 9.37 4.28 -4.94
CA ARG A 46 9.25 3.61 -6.24
C ARG A 46 8.45 2.30 -6.16
N MET A 47 8.60 1.55 -5.06
CA MET A 47 7.90 0.28 -4.89
C MET A 47 6.40 0.49 -4.84
N PHE A 48 5.92 1.35 -3.95
CA PHE A 48 4.49 1.58 -3.84
C PHE A 48 3.92 2.37 -5.02
N ASP A 49 4.72 3.24 -5.66
CA ASP A 49 4.32 3.92 -6.90
C ASP A 49 4.12 2.92 -8.05
N THR A 50 4.99 1.91 -8.14
CA THR A 50 4.82 0.81 -9.11
C THR A 50 3.57 -0.01 -8.82
N VAL A 51 3.30 -0.31 -7.55
CA VAL A 51 2.08 -1.04 -7.14
C VAL A 51 0.83 -0.22 -7.47
N ALA A 52 0.80 1.08 -7.15
CA ALA A 52 -0.30 1.97 -7.49
C ALA A 52 -0.56 2.01 -9.00
N GLY A 53 0.51 2.13 -9.81
CA GLY A 53 0.42 2.09 -11.27
C GLY A 53 -0.12 0.77 -11.81
N ASN A 54 0.35 -0.37 -11.29
CA ASN A 54 -0.14 -1.69 -11.68
C ASN A 54 -1.63 -1.88 -11.35
N LEU A 55 -2.11 -1.27 -10.27
CA LEU A 55 -3.51 -1.34 -9.87
C LEU A 55 -4.39 -0.30 -10.59
N GLY A 56 -3.81 0.71 -11.23
CA GLY A 56 -4.55 1.85 -11.79
C GLY A 56 -5.08 2.81 -10.72
N VAL A 57 -4.47 2.82 -9.52
CA VAL A 57 -4.82 3.76 -8.44
C VAL A 57 -4.10 5.09 -8.67
N SER A 58 -4.84 6.19 -8.60
CA SER A 58 -4.26 7.53 -8.76
C SER A 58 -3.20 7.82 -7.69
N PRO A 59 -2.04 8.43 -8.06
CA PRO A 59 -1.03 8.86 -7.10
C PRO A 59 -1.57 9.76 -5.99
N GLU A 60 -2.58 10.59 -6.28
CA GLU A 60 -3.20 11.51 -5.32
C GLU A 60 -3.93 10.79 -4.18
N LYS A 61 -4.48 9.60 -4.48
CA LYS A 61 -5.15 8.72 -3.52
C LYS A 61 -4.16 7.90 -2.69
N THR A 62 -2.87 7.91 -3.04
CA THR A 62 -1.82 7.17 -2.34
C THR A 62 -1.28 7.98 -1.16
N VAL A 63 -1.29 7.39 0.03
CA VAL A 63 -0.70 8.00 1.23
C VAL A 63 0.82 7.84 1.18
N ARG A 64 1.53 8.96 1.33
CA ARG A 64 2.99 9.06 1.32
C ARG A 64 3.45 9.62 2.66
N THR A 65 4.15 8.81 3.43
CA THR A 65 4.77 9.24 4.70
C THR A 65 6.25 8.87 4.77
N ILE A 66 6.74 8.08 3.80
CA ILE A 66 8.14 7.65 3.70
C ILE A 66 9.14 8.81 3.65
N GLU A 67 8.75 9.96 3.09
CA GLU A 67 9.61 11.15 2.99
C GLU A 67 9.90 11.78 4.36
N ILE A 68 8.98 11.59 5.31
CA ILE A 68 9.06 12.19 6.65
C ILE A 68 9.58 11.16 7.66
N PHE A 69 9.10 9.92 7.59
CA PHE A 69 9.34 8.90 8.62
C PHE A 69 10.18 7.71 8.15
N GLY A 70 10.48 7.61 6.86
CA GLY A 70 11.19 6.47 6.30
C GLY A 70 10.44 5.14 6.44
N ASN A 71 11.18 4.04 6.33
CA ASN A 71 10.65 2.69 6.51
C ASN A 71 10.69 2.29 7.99
N SER A 72 9.55 2.37 8.67
CA SER A 72 9.34 1.93 10.05
C SER A 72 8.80 0.49 10.16
N SER A 73 9.04 -0.35 9.15
CA SER A 73 8.61 -1.76 9.10
C SER A 73 7.09 -1.91 9.32
N ALA A 74 6.67 -2.74 10.27
CA ALA A 74 5.27 -2.98 10.61
C ALA A 74 4.51 -1.71 11.03
N ALA A 75 5.20 -0.67 11.51
CA ALA A 75 4.57 0.58 11.92
C ALA A 75 4.21 1.52 10.74
N THR A 76 4.68 1.24 9.53
CA THR A 76 4.48 2.13 8.37
C THR A 76 3.00 2.37 8.03
N ILE A 77 2.17 1.32 8.03
CA ILE A 77 0.73 1.42 7.74
C ILE A 77 -0.02 2.16 8.86
N PRO A 78 0.04 1.75 10.14
CA PRO A 78 -0.70 2.44 11.20
C PRO A 78 -0.26 3.90 11.37
N LEU A 79 1.03 4.20 11.21
CA LEU A 79 1.51 5.59 11.20
C LEU A 79 0.89 6.39 10.03
N SER A 80 0.88 5.80 8.83
CA SER A 80 0.29 6.45 7.64
C SER A 80 -1.22 6.67 7.79
N LEU A 81 -1.93 5.74 8.42
CA LEU A 81 -3.36 5.89 8.73
C LEU A 81 -3.59 7.03 9.72
N SER A 82 -2.78 7.14 10.77
CA SER A 82 -2.86 8.25 11.75
C SER A 82 -2.67 9.61 11.07
N ILE A 83 -1.68 9.74 10.19
CA ILE A 83 -1.45 10.97 9.42
C ILE A 83 -2.60 11.23 8.43
N ALA A 84 -3.08 10.21 7.71
CA ALA A 84 -4.17 10.35 6.75
C ALA A 84 -5.48 10.78 7.43
N ARG A 85 -5.76 10.29 8.64
CA ARG A 85 -6.93 10.68 9.43
C ARG A 85 -6.92 12.19 9.71
N ASN A 86 -5.78 12.76 10.07
CA ASN A 86 -5.65 14.19 10.34
C ASN A 86 -5.84 15.08 9.08
N SER A 87 -5.79 14.48 7.88
CA SER A 87 -5.98 15.15 6.60
C SER A 87 -7.39 14.96 5.98
N ASN A 88 -8.37 14.49 6.76
CA ASN A 88 -9.75 14.18 6.30
C ASN A 88 -9.83 13.19 5.12
N ARG A 89 -8.78 12.39 4.90
CA ARG A 89 -8.79 11.33 3.89
C ARG A 89 -9.58 10.10 4.33
N LEU A 90 -9.72 9.90 5.65
CA LEU A 90 -10.40 8.75 6.25
C LEU A 90 -11.75 9.15 6.86
N VAL A 91 -12.76 9.28 6.01
CA VAL A 91 -14.15 9.65 6.36
C VAL A 91 -15.11 8.52 5.97
N GLU A 92 -16.24 8.44 6.68
CA GLU A 92 -17.32 7.47 6.42
C GLU A 92 -17.74 7.46 4.94
N GLY A 93 -18.06 6.27 4.42
CA GLY A 93 -18.46 6.04 3.04
C GLY A 93 -17.31 5.96 2.04
N LYS A 94 -16.06 6.10 2.50
CA LYS A 94 -14.87 5.93 1.65
C LYS A 94 -14.32 4.51 1.70
N THR A 95 -13.69 4.12 0.60
CA THR A 95 -13.03 2.83 0.48
C THR A 95 -11.52 2.95 0.65
N LEU A 96 -10.94 2.11 1.51
CA LEU A 96 -9.51 2.02 1.77
C LEU A 96 -8.94 0.72 1.24
N LEU A 97 -7.77 0.79 0.64
CA LEU A 97 -6.94 -0.37 0.32
C LEU A 97 -5.61 -0.27 1.09
N LEU A 98 -5.31 -1.29 1.89
CA LEU A 98 -4.01 -1.45 2.52
C LEU A 98 -3.26 -2.59 1.85
N THR A 99 -1.95 -2.47 1.67
CA THR A 99 -1.12 -3.59 1.17
C THR A 99 0.29 -3.53 1.73
N ALA A 100 0.87 -4.69 2.03
CA ALA A 100 2.23 -4.81 2.52
C ALA A 100 2.93 -6.05 1.99
N ALA A 101 4.26 -5.98 1.89
CA ALA A 101 5.15 -7.12 1.77
C ALA A 101 6.33 -6.93 2.73
N GLY A 102 6.87 -8.02 3.27
CA GLY A 102 7.94 -7.98 4.27
C GLY A 102 8.87 -9.19 4.22
N ALA A 103 9.75 -9.26 5.23
CA ALA A 103 10.71 -10.36 5.38
C ALA A 103 10.00 -11.72 5.42
N GLY A 104 10.66 -12.76 4.90
CA GLY A 104 10.02 -14.05 4.62
C GLY A 104 9.25 -14.08 3.29
N MET A 105 9.26 -12.96 2.53
CA MET A 105 8.54 -12.78 1.27
C MET A 105 7.05 -13.09 1.41
N MET A 106 6.49 -12.63 2.52
CA MET A 106 5.08 -12.68 2.83
C MET A 106 4.47 -11.30 2.61
N GLY A 107 3.19 -11.28 2.29
CA GLY A 107 2.47 -10.07 1.98
C GLY A 107 0.99 -10.32 1.93
N GLY A 108 0.24 -9.24 1.98
CA GLY A 108 -1.20 -9.27 2.02
C GLY A 108 -1.77 -7.91 1.70
N ALA A 109 -3.06 -7.90 1.44
CA ALA A 109 -3.84 -6.70 1.25
C ALA A 109 -5.22 -6.88 1.89
N VAL A 110 -5.84 -5.76 2.21
CA VAL A 110 -7.19 -5.73 2.78
C VAL A 110 -7.90 -4.48 2.28
N VAL A 111 -9.19 -4.64 2.00
CA VAL A 111 -10.10 -3.55 1.67
C VAL A 111 -10.98 -3.27 2.89
N PHE A 112 -11.11 -2.00 3.25
CA PHE A 112 -12.06 -1.55 4.28
C PHE A 112 -13.04 -0.56 3.66
N GLY A 113 -14.32 -0.72 3.97
CA GLY A 113 -15.27 0.40 3.93
C GLY A 113 -15.18 1.14 5.25
N LEU A 114 -15.04 2.46 5.21
CA LEU A 114 -15.11 3.32 6.39
C LEU A 114 -16.52 3.76 6.70
#